data_AF-A0A1F7TLU0-F1
#
_entry.id   AF-A0A1F7TLU0-F1
#
_cell.length_a   1.000
_cell.length_b   1.000
_cell.length_c   1.000
_cell.angle_alpha   90.00
_cell.angle_beta   90.00
_cell.angle_gamma   90.00
#
_symmetry.space_group_name_H-M   'P 1'
#
loop_
_entity.id
_entity.type
_entity.pdbx_description
1 polymer ?
#
loop_
_entity_poly.entity_id
_entity_poly.type
_entity_poly.pdbx_seq_one_letter_code
_entity_poly.pdbx_strand_id
1 'polypeptide(L)'
;MAETGKKSGFAVMVGRSNVGKSTVLNSLVGSKVAITSPKPQTTRLPVQGIVTRPEGQVVFVDTPGIIQKSRDTLTGKMAAAAKDSLRDVDVVLHVVDPTRSIGDEEKAVMRLMQEVTKPKILVINKTDLPPRELEFIDSYRDLVPNYDLALEVSGLTGRGLPELLAAIFERLPEGEFYYPEGQLTNMPSETWVAELIREKLFLRLREEVPYSTHVEVEEMDRRPDGTMYIKATVFTTDERYKRMIIGTRGHGIKEIGQSTRHELETVMQTKVFLDLTVETDPHWVERIE
;
A
#
# COMPACT_ATOMS: atom_id res chain seq x y z
N MET A 1 17.43 36.75 2.52
CA MET A 1 16.50 35.78 3.14
C MET A 1 17.08 34.43 2.80
N ALA A 2 17.45 33.62 3.80
CA ALA A 2 18.03 32.30 3.55
C ALA A 2 17.03 31.48 2.73
N GLU A 3 17.47 30.93 1.59
CA GLU A 3 16.74 29.86 0.92
C GLU A 3 16.63 28.73 1.94
N THR A 4 15.49 28.61 2.62
CA THR A 4 15.17 27.43 3.41
C THR A 4 15.20 26.26 2.43
N GLY A 5 16.20 25.39 2.57
CA GLY A 5 16.38 24.24 1.70
C GLY A 5 15.08 23.44 1.66
N LYS A 6 14.58 23.13 0.46
CA LYS A 6 13.45 22.23 0.31
C LYS A 6 13.81 20.91 0.99
N LYS A 7 12.94 20.38 1.83
CA LYS A 7 13.18 19.09 2.49
C LYS A 7 12.84 17.95 1.55
N SER A 8 13.68 16.95 1.44
CA SER A 8 13.45 15.84 0.52
C SER A 8 14.03 14.56 1.05
N GLY A 9 13.25 13.47 1.08
CA GLY A 9 13.74 12.20 1.60
C GLY A 9 12.71 11.08 1.58
N PHE A 10 13.12 9.94 2.12
CA PHE A 10 12.34 8.71 2.16
C PHE A 10 11.76 8.43 3.54
N ALA A 11 10.48 8.04 3.56
CA ALA A 11 9.82 7.54 4.76
C ALA A 11 9.33 6.11 4.53
N VAL A 12 9.60 5.18 5.44
CA VAL A 12 9.12 3.80 5.31
C VAL A 12 8.02 3.51 6.31
N MET A 13 6.96 2.82 5.87
CA MET A 13 5.91 2.34 6.76
C MET A 13 6.14 0.87 7.12
N VAL A 14 6.37 0.60 8.40
CA VAL A 14 6.48 -0.74 8.95
C VAL A 14 5.33 -0.99 9.92
N GLY A 15 4.99 -2.26 10.11
CA GLY A 15 3.86 -2.65 10.94
C GLY A 15 3.25 -3.94 10.40
N ARG A 16 2.59 -4.70 11.28
CA ARG A 16 2.05 -6.02 10.90
C ARG A 16 1.00 -5.93 9.79
N SER A 17 0.55 -7.08 9.32
CA SER A 17 -0.50 -7.13 8.29
C SER A 17 -1.80 -6.48 8.79
N ASN A 18 -2.51 -5.81 7.88
CA ASN A 18 -3.84 -5.21 8.14
C ASN A 18 -3.90 -4.09 9.20
N VAL A 19 -2.77 -3.49 9.61
CA VAL A 19 -2.76 -2.29 10.48
C VAL A 19 -3.19 -1.02 9.76
N GLY A 20 -3.33 -1.05 8.43
CA GLY A 20 -3.79 0.07 7.61
C GLY A 20 -2.68 0.94 7.01
N LYS A 21 -1.47 0.40 6.80
CA LYS A 21 -0.35 1.08 6.12
C LYS A 21 -0.77 1.71 4.79
N SER A 22 -1.30 0.90 3.87
CA SER A 22 -1.72 1.36 2.54
C SER A 22 -2.90 2.36 2.61
N THR A 23 -3.77 2.25 3.61
CA THR A 23 -4.83 3.25 3.87
C THR A 23 -4.25 4.58 4.31
N VAL A 24 -3.30 4.58 5.25
CA VAL A 24 -2.58 5.79 5.68
C VAL A 24 -1.82 6.41 4.50
N LEU A 25 -1.13 5.59 3.71
CA LEU A 25 -0.41 6.02 2.51
C LEU A 25 -1.33 6.72 1.50
N ASN A 26 -2.42 6.07 1.11
CA ASN A 26 -3.37 6.64 0.16
C ASN A 26 -3.93 7.98 0.65
N SER A 27 -4.21 8.09 1.94
CA SER A 27 -4.73 9.33 2.54
C SER A 27 -3.69 10.44 2.66
N LEU A 28 -2.41 10.10 2.91
CA LEU A 28 -1.31 11.07 2.88
C LEU A 28 -1.06 11.59 1.45
N VAL A 29 -1.11 10.70 0.46
CA VAL A 29 -0.98 11.04 -0.96
C VAL A 29 -2.19 11.82 -1.47
N GLY A 30 -3.37 11.56 -0.92
CA GLY A 30 -4.64 12.12 -1.39
C GLY A 30 -5.19 11.40 -2.62
N SER A 31 -4.58 10.28 -3.01
CA SER A 31 -5.03 9.42 -4.11
C SER A 31 -4.69 7.97 -3.79
N LYS A 32 -5.40 7.05 -4.44
CA LYS A 32 -5.20 5.62 -4.24
C LYS A 32 -3.98 5.15 -5.01
N VAL A 33 -2.81 5.12 -4.38
CA VAL A 33 -1.55 4.67 -4.99
C VAL A 33 -1.18 3.24 -4.60
N ALA A 34 -1.68 2.75 -3.48
CA ALA A 34 -1.48 1.38 -3.01
C ALA A 34 -2.83 0.66 -2.86
N ILE A 35 -2.86 -0.62 -3.18
CA ILE A 35 -4.07 -1.42 -3.04
C ILE A 35 -4.38 -1.71 -1.56
N THR A 36 -5.67 -1.81 -1.25
CA THR A 36 -6.20 -2.03 0.09
C THR A 36 -7.14 -3.22 0.09
N SER A 37 -6.90 -4.20 0.96
CA SER A 37 -7.84 -5.31 1.17
C SER A 37 -7.68 -5.85 2.59
N PRO A 38 -8.75 -6.38 3.20
CA PRO A 38 -8.68 -7.02 4.51
C PRO A 38 -7.89 -8.34 4.47
N LYS A 39 -7.57 -8.86 3.27
CA LYS A 39 -6.76 -10.06 3.12
C LYS A 39 -5.28 -9.71 3.29
N PRO A 40 -4.50 -10.60 3.93
CA PRO A 40 -3.05 -10.45 3.98
C PRO A 40 -2.42 -10.55 2.59
N GLN A 41 -1.14 -10.17 2.47
CA GLN A 41 -0.32 -10.37 1.27
C GLN A 41 -0.87 -9.69 0.00
N THR A 42 -1.41 -8.48 0.16
CA THR A 42 -1.92 -7.69 -0.95
C THR A 42 -0.79 -7.07 -1.76
N THR A 43 0.19 -6.41 -1.15
CA THR A 43 1.26 -5.73 -1.89
C THR A 43 2.29 -6.75 -2.43
N ARG A 44 2.52 -6.77 -3.76
CA ARG A 44 3.52 -7.64 -4.43
C ARG A 44 4.74 -6.85 -4.93
N LEU A 45 4.51 -5.65 -5.44
CA LEU A 45 5.53 -4.74 -5.93
C LEU A 45 5.82 -3.65 -4.87
N PRO A 46 7.07 -3.18 -4.73
CA PRO A 46 7.37 -2.01 -3.92
C PRO A 46 6.60 -0.80 -4.47
N VAL A 47 5.64 -0.31 -3.69
CA VAL A 47 4.85 0.88 -4.05
C VAL A 47 5.51 2.07 -3.38
N GLN A 48 5.81 3.09 -4.17
CA GLN A 48 6.13 4.40 -3.64
C GLN A 48 4.93 5.34 -3.76
N GLY A 49 4.60 6.00 -2.67
CA GLY A 49 3.65 7.11 -2.67
C GLY A 49 4.42 8.41 -2.47
N ILE A 50 4.20 9.38 -3.35
CA ILE A 50 4.97 10.62 -3.39
C ILE A 50 4.05 11.75 -2.93
N VAL A 51 4.50 12.47 -1.91
CA VAL A 51 3.81 13.66 -1.39
C VAL A 51 4.72 14.86 -1.55
N THR A 52 4.33 15.75 -2.46
CA THR A 52 5.00 17.05 -2.65
C THR A 52 4.14 18.14 -2.01
N ARG A 53 4.77 19.00 -1.22
CA ARG A 53 4.17 20.17 -0.54
C ARG A 53 5.16 21.35 -0.61
N PRO A 54 4.73 22.59 -0.29
CA PRO A 54 5.64 23.74 -0.28
C PRO A 54 6.88 23.55 0.60
N GLU A 55 6.77 22.75 1.67
CA GLU A 55 7.84 22.43 2.61
C GLU A 55 8.89 21.45 2.04
N GLY A 56 8.51 20.63 1.06
CA GLY A 56 9.36 19.54 0.59
C GLY A 56 8.68 18.41 -0.19
N GLN A 57 9.42 17.34 -0.43
CA GLN A 57 8.93 16.09 -0.99
C GLN A 57 9.26 14.90 -0.07
N VAL A 58 8.25 14.10 0.27
CA VAL A 58 8.46 12.81 0.93
C VAL A 58 8.08 11.68 -0.02
N VAL A 59 8.98 10.70 -0.12
CA VAL A 59 8.74 9.45 -0.83
C VAL A 59 8.47 8.36 0.19
N PHE A 60 7.20 7.98 0.31
CA PHE A 60 6.79 6.87 1.14
C PHE A 60 7.09 5.55 0.45
N VAL A 61 7.77 4.64 1.12
CA VAL A 61 8.03 3.29 0.63
C VAL A 61 7.12 2.31 1.38
N ASP A 62 6.14 1.73 0.67
CA ASP A 62 5.36 0.60 1.16
C ASP A 62 6.11 -0.69 0.80
N THR A 63 6.94 -1.17 1.71
CA THR A 63 7.69 -2.41 1.49
C THR A 63 6.76 -3.61 1.66
N PRO A 64 6.51 -4.41 0.59
CA PRO A 64 5.76 -5.63 0.74
C PRO A 64 6.53 -6.60 1.65
N GLY A 65 6.01 -6.85 2.84
CA GLY A 65 6.32 -8.08 3.56
C GLY A 65 7.68 -8.17 4.26
N ILE A 66 8.26 -7.07 4.75
CA ILE A 66 9.36 -7.13 5.77
C ILE A 66 8.99 -8.07 6.95
N ILE A 67 7.70 -8.26 7.23
CA ILE A 67 7.20 -8.95 8.43
C ILE A 67 6.56 -10.33 8.12
N GLN A 68 6.17 -10.62 6.86
CA GLN A 68 5.24 -11.74 6.57
C GLN A 68 5.85 -13.06 6.12
N LYS A 69 7.14 -13.14 5.76
CA LYS A 69 7.81 -14.43 5.48
C LYS A 69 8.50 -14.99 6.73
N SER A 70 7.84 -14.89 7.88
CA SER A 70 8.32 -15.41 9.18
C SER A 70 8.03 -16.91 9.39
N ARG A 71 7.56 -17.62 8.36
CA ARG A 71 7.17 -19.05 8.49
C ARG A 71 8.12 -20.06 7.86
N ASP A 72 9.06 -19.66 7.01
CA ASP A 72 10.04 -20.58 6.44
C ASP A 72 11.48 -20.18 6.78
N THR A 73 12.34 -21.18 6.95
CA THR A 73 13.73 -21.19 7.46
C THR A 73 14.74 -20.38 6.64
N LEU A 74 14.48 -19.08 6.47
CA LEU A 74 15.29 -18.10 5.73
C LEU A 74 15.55 -16.83 6.55
N THR A 75 15.59 -16.98 7.88
CA THR A 75 15.62 -15.89 8.88
C THR A 75 16.77 -14.89 8.69
N GLY A 76 17.92 -15.32 8.13
CA GLY A 76 19.09 -14.46 7.94
C GLY A 76 19.04 -13.52 6.72
N LYS A 77 18.59 -14.02 5.56
CA LYS A 77 18.56 -13.23 4.31
C LYS A 77 17.41 -12.20 4.30
N MET A 78 16.38 -12.48 5.09
CA MET A 78 15.15 -11.69 5.16
C MET A 78 15.24 -10.50 6.10
N ALA A 79 15.84 -10.71 7.27
CA ALA A 79 16.24 -9.61 8.14
C ALA A 79 17.20 -8.68 7.39
N ALA A 80 18.08 -9.21 6.54
CA ALA A 80 18.99 -8.43 5.71
C ALA A 80 18.26 -7.54 4.69
N ALA A 81 17.29 -8.05 3.93
CA ALA A 81 16.54 -7.24 2.94
C ALA A 81 15.71 -6.12 3.60
N ALA A 82 15.07 -6.40 4.74
CA ALA A 82 14.41 -5.38 5.54
C ALA A 82 15.39 -4.34 6.08
N LYS A 83 16.55 -4.80 6.57
CA LYS A 83 17.61 -3.95 7.12
C LYS A 83 18.28 -3.10 6.04
N ASP A 84 18.42 -3.61 4.83
CA ASP A 84 18.94 -2.86 3.67
C ASP A 84 17.93 -1.80 3.23
N SER A 85 16.63 -2.12 3.18
CA SER A 85 15.59 -1.11 2.90
C SER A 85 15.49 -0.01 3.96
N LEU A 86 15.95 -0.26 5.19
CA LEU A 86 15.98 0.70 6.29
C LEU A 86 17.25 1.57 6.31
N ARG A 87 18.29 1.24 5.54
CA ARG A 87 19.55 2.01 5.51
C ARG A 87 19.40 3.33 4.77
N ASP A 88 18.65 3.32 3.67
CA ASP A 88 18.45 4.46 2.78
C ASP A 88 17.19 5.28 3.11
N VAL A 89 16.64 5.09 4.31
CA VAL A 89 15.43 5.77 4.78
C VAL A 89 15.80 6.87 5.79
N ASP A 90 15.09 7.98 5.71
CA ASP A 90 15.27 9.14 6.60
C ASP A 90 14.35 9.07 7.83
N VAL A 91 13.12 8.55 7.67
CA VAL A 91 12.13 8.43 8.76
C VAL A 91 11.42 7.08 8.71
N VAL A 92 11.28 6.43 9.87
CA VAL A 92 10.55 5.16 9.99
C VAL A 92 9.23 5.36 10.71
N LEU A 93 8.13 4.96 10.07
CA LEU A 93 6.78 5.02 10.62
C LEU A 93 6.36 3.62 11.07
N HIS A 94 6.22 3.42 12.38
CA HIS A 94 5.69 2.18 12.92
C HIS A 94 4.17 2.28 13.09
N VAL A 95 3.43 1.74 12.14
CA VAL A 95 1.97 1.75 12.11
C VAL A 95 1.40 0.58 12.91
N VAL A 96 0.61 0.90 13.93
CA VAL A 96 0.01 -0.08 14.85
C VAL A 96 -1.50 -0.01 14.85
N ASP A 97 -2.13 -1.10 15.31
CA ASP A 97 -3.58 -1.26 15.33
C ASP A 97 -4.06 -1.59 16.76
N PRO A 98 -4.67 -0.61 17.47
CA PRO A 98 -5.14 -0.76 18.85
C PRO A 98 -6.35 -1.70 19.00
N THR A 99 -6.94 -2.19 17.90
CA THR A 99 -8.00 -3.21 17.95
C THR A 99 -7.46 -4.62 18.20
N ARG A 100 -6.13 -4.80 18.16
CA ARG A 100 -5.46 -6.10 18.29
C ARG A 100 -4.37 -6.03 19.35
N SER A 101 -4.25 -7.08 20.14
CA SER A 101 -3.18 -7.23 21.14
C SER A 101 -1.79 -7.29 20.50
N ILE A 102 -0.75 -7.04 21.31
CA ILE A 102 0.66 -7.18 20.90
C ILE A 102 1.02 -8.68 20.80
N GLY A 103 0.74 -9.25 19.63
CA GLY A 103 1.06 -10.64 19.29
C GLY A 103 2.45 -10.82 18.67
N ASP A 104 2.75 -12.03 18.20
CA ASP A 104 4.09 -12.38 17.69
C ASP A 104 4.50 -11.60 16.43
N GLU A 105 3.54 -11.31 15.53
CA GLU A 105 3.79 -10.46 14.37
C GLU A 105 4.27 -9.06 14.78
N GLU A 106 3.66 -8.47 15.82
CA GLU A 106 4.06 -7.18 16.36
C GLU A 106 5.42 -7.23 17.00
N LYS A 107 5.65 -8.24 17.83
CA LYS A 107 6.93 -8.43 18.52
C LYS A 107 8.07 -8.61 17.53
N ALA A 108 7.80 -9.14 16.34
CA ALA A 108 8.78 -9.18 15.26
C ALA A 108 9.09 -7.77 14.73
N VAL A 109 8.07 -6.92 14.49
CA VAL A 109 8.28 -5.52 14.09
C VAL A 109 9.01 -4.75 15.17
N MET A 110 8.60 -4.88 16.43
CA MET A 110 9.22 -4.20 17.57
C MET A 110 10.71 -4.56 17.70
N ARG A 111 11.09 -5.83 17.48
CA ARG A 111 12.51 -6.24 17.43
C ARG A 111 13.27 -5.57 16.31
N LEU A 112 12.67 -5.44 15.12
CA LEU A 112 13.27 -4.66 14.04
C LEU A 112 13.43 -3.18 14.43
N MET A 113 12.42 -2.59 15.07
CA MET A 113 12.44 -1.19 15.52
C MET A 113 13.50 -0.90 16.58
N GLN A 114 13.95 -1.91 17.34
CA GLN A 114 15.07 -1.76 18.28
C GLN A 114 16.41 -1.55 17.55
N GLU A 115 16.58 -2.10 16.35
CA GLU A 115 17.81 -1.94 15.55
C GLU A 115 17.84 -0.64 14.74
N VAL A 116 16.69 0.04 14.58
CA VAL A 116 16.58 1.27 13.81
C VAL A 116 17.16 2.45 14.59
N THR A 117 18.14 3.12 13.98
CA THR A 117 18.83 4.32 14.49
C THR A 117 18.31 5.63 13.88
N LYS A 118 17.51 5.54 12.82
CA LYS A 118 16.83 6.67 12.18
C LYS A 118 15.65 7.15 13.04
N PRO A 119 15.17 8.40 12.89
CA PRO A 119 13.96 8.88 13.54
C PRO A 119 12.76 7.91 13.36
N LYS A 120 12.10 7.56 14.46
CA LYS A 120 10.99 6.59 14.52
C LYS A 120 9.75 7.27 15.07
N ILE A 121 8.66 7.21 14.30
CA ILE A 121 7.35 7.72 14.71
C ILE A 121 6.41 6.54 14.93
N LEU A 122 5.83 6.43 16.12
CA LEU A 122 4.74 5.51 16.39
C LEU A 122 3.43 6.09 15.84
N VAL A 123 2.79 5.36 14.94
CA VAL A 123 1.55 5.77 14.28
C VAL A 123 0.43 4.84 14.74
N ILE A 124 -0.33 5.26 15.75
CA ILE A 124 -1.46 4.51 16.30
C ILE A 124 -2.66 4.76 15.40
N ASN A 125 -2.94 3.83 14.49
CA ASN A 125 -3.97 4.00 13.47
C ASN A 125 -5.36 3.56 13.97
N LYS A 126 -6.40 3.78 13.14
CA LYS A 126 -7.79 3.37 13.37
C LYS A 126 -8.48 4.01 14.59
N THR A 127 -7.98 5.18 15.02
CA THR A 127 -8.56 5.94 16.16
C THR A 127 -9.91 6.60 15.85
N ASP A 128 -10.45 6.39 14.65
CA ASP A 128 -11.84 6.69 14.31
C ASP A 128 -12.84 5.67 14.89
N LEU A 129 -12.39 4.46 15.25
CA LEU A 129 -13.24 3.43 15.83
C LEU A 129 -13.71 3.80 17.25
N PRO A 130 -14.87 3.29 17.69
CA PRO A 130 -15.38 3.59 19.02
C PRO A 130 -14.45 3.02 20.11
N PRO A 131 -14.34 3.66 21.30
CA PRO A 131 -13.39 3.25 22.35
C PRO A 131 -13.45 1.77 22.75
N ARG A 132 -14.64 1.16 22.70
CA ARG A 132 -14.85 -0.27 22.98
C ARG A 132 -14.12 -1.22 22.02
N GLU A 133 -13.78 -0.74 20.83
CA GLU A 133 -13.05 -1.50 19.80
C GLU A 133 -11.54 -1.24 19.88
N LEU A 134 -11.10 -0.24 20.66
CA LEU A 134 -9.70 0.15 20.86
C LEU A 134 -9.12 -0.50 22.14
N GLU A 135 -9.45 -1.77 22.38
CA GLU A 135 -9.16 -2.49 23.63
C GLU A 135 -7.69 -2.43 24.07
N PHE A 136 -6.75 -2.34 23.11
CA PHE A 136 -5.31 -2.39 23.37
C PHE A 136 -4.61 -1.04 23.22
N ILE A 137 -5.35 0.07 23.13
CA ILE A 137 -4.75 1.40 22.90
C ILE A 137 -3.68 1.76 23.95
N ASP A 138 -3.95 1.50 25.22
CA ASP A 138 -3.01 1.81 26.29
C ASP A 138 -1.74 0.95 26.21
N SER A 139 -1.85 -0.32 25.77
CA SER A 139 -0.69 -1.16 25.52
C SER A 139 0.24 -0.61 24.43
N TYR A 140 -0.29 0.11 23.43
CA TYR A 140 0.54 0.78 22.44
C TYR A 140 1.05 2.13 22.93
N ARG A 141 0.29 2.85 23.77
CA ARG A 141 0.77 4.08 24.43
C ARG A 141 1.94 3.82 25.37
N ASP A 142 1.99 2.66 26.02
CA ASP A 142 3.15 2.24 26.82
C ASP A 142 4.44 2.08 25.99
N LEU A 143 4.33 1.97 24.66
CA LEU A 143 5.48 1.89 23.77
C LEU A 143 6.10 3.26 23.45
N VAL A 144 5.38 4.36 23.69
CA VAL A 144 5.77 5.74 23.34
C VAL A 144 7.21 6.09 23.75
N PRO A 145 7.73 5.71 24.94
CA PRO A 145 9.11 6.01 25.33
C PRO A 145 10.19 5.45 24.41
N ASN A 146 9.86 4.52 23.50
CA ASN A 146 10.80 3.91 22.55
C ASN A 146 10.85 4.63 21.18
N TYR A 147 10.11 5.73 21.03
CA TYR A 147 9.96 6.48 19.78
C TYR A 147 10.25 7.96 19.98
N ASP A 148 10.61 8.65 18.91
CA ASP A 148 10.85 10.09 18.91
C ASP A 148 9.55 10.90 18.94
N LEU A 149 8.46 10.30 18.47
CA LEU A 149 7.11 10.87 18.46
C LEU A 149 6.08 9.74 18.39
N ALA A 150 4.90 9.97 18.97
CA ALA A 150 3.74 9.13 18.77
C ALA A 150 2.53 9.98 18.38
N LEU A 151 1.80 9.53 17.37
CA LEU A 151 0.60 10.19 16.87
C LEU A 151 -0.53 9.18 16.72
N GLU A 152 -1.70 9.57 17.21
CA GLU A 152 -2.95 8.87 16.97
C GLU A 152 -3.56 9.38 15.66
N VAL A 153 -3.79 8.46 14.72
CA VAL A 153 -4.28 8.79 13.38
C VAL A 153 -5.45 7.92 12.96
N SER A 154 -6.12 8.35 11.91
CA SER A 154 -7.08 7.55 11.17
C SER A 154 -6.75 7.68 9.69
N GLY A 155 -6.19 6.61 9.12
CA GLY A 155 -6.03 6.51 7.68
C GLY A 155 -7.36 6.62 6.93
N LEU A 156 -8.47 6.21 7.54
CA LEU A 156 -9.79 6.25 6.91
C LEU A 156 -10.37 7.67 6.83
N THR A 157 -10.27 8.45 7.92
CA THR A 157 -10.89 9.77 8.03
C THR A 157 -9.93 10.93 7.76
N GLY A 158 -8.62 10.65 7.73
CA GLY A 158 -7.58 11.66 7.61
C GLY A 158 -7.18 12.34 8.93
N ARG A 159 -7.84 12.02 10.05
CA ARG A 159 -7.50 12.57 11.37
C ARG A 159 -6.04 12.29 11.71
N GLY A 160 -5.31 13.30 12.18
CA GLY A 160 -3.91 13.18 12.61
C GLY A 160 -2.90 13.08 11.47
N LEU A 161 -3.34 12.95 10.21
CA LEU A 161 -2.43 12.84 9.07
C LEU A 161 -1.72 14.16 8.71
N PRO A 162 -2.34 15.35 8.81
CA PRO A 162 -1.62 16.61 8.63
C PRO A 162 -0.48 16.78 9.63
N GLU A 163 -0.71 16.45 10.90
CA GLU A 163 0.30 16.50 11.97
C GLU A 163 1.40 15.46 11.74
N LEU A 164 1.03 14.25 11.31
CA LEU A 164 2.00 13.22 10.92
C LEU A 164 2.88 13.68 9.77
N LEU A 165 2.29 14.29 8.73
CA LEU A 165 3.02 14.77 7.58
C LEU A 165 3.99 15.91 7.95
N ALA A 166 3.55 16.86 8.78
CA ALA A 166 4.41 17.91 9.30
C ALA A 166 5.58 17.35 10.10
N ALA A 167 5.32 16.40 11.01
CA ALA A 167 6.36 15.74 11.80
C ALA A 167 7.36 14.96 10.93
N ILE A 168 6.92 14.38 9.81
CA ILE A 168 7.82 13.73 8.86
C ILE A 168 8.71 14.78 8.20
N PHE A 169 8.14 15.86 7.65
CA PHE A 169 8.93 16.94 7.05
C PHE A 169 9.94 17.53 8.02
N GLU A 170 9.61 17.71 9.30
CA GLU A 170 10.56 18.18 10.31
C GLU A 170 11.84 17.31 10.39
N ARG A 171 11.73 16.01 10.10
CA ARG A 171 12.79 15.01 10.23
C ARG A 171 13.50 14.67 8.91
N LEU A 172 13.00 15.14 7.77
CA LEU A 172 13.66 14.96 6.48
C LEU A 172 14.89 15.86 6.33
N PRO A 173 15.94 15.39 5.62
CA PRO A 173 17.07 16.23 5.28
C PRO A 173 16.67 17.29 4.24
N GLU A 174 17.50 18.33 4.12
CA GLU A 174 17.43 19.24 2.98
C GLU A 174 17.96 18.55 1.72
N GLY A 175 17.29 18.72 0.59
CA GLY A 175 17.68 18.07 -0.66
C GLY A 175 16.77 18.38 -1.83
N GLU A 176 17.21 18.02 -3.03
CA GLU A 176 16.40 18.12 -4.24
C GLU A 176 15.27 17.08 -4.25
N PHE A 177 14.21 17.36 -4.99
CA PHE A 177 13.12 16.42 -5.18
C PHE A 177 13.59 15.19 -5.98
N TYR A 178 13.22 14.01 -5.51
CA TYR A 178 13.51 12.74 -6.19
C TYR A 178 12.61 12.52 -7.42
N TYR A 179 11.41 13.11 -7.40
CA TYR A 179 10.41 12.99 -8.45
C TYR A 179 9.90 14.36 -8.91
N PRO A 180 9.47 14.49 -10.18
CA PRO A 180 8.76 15.66 -10.68
C PRO A 180 7.57 16.05 -9.79
N GLU A 181 7.31 17.34 -9.68
CA GLU A 181 6.14 17.85 -8.98
C GLU A 181 4.85 17.32 -9.63
N GLY A 182 3.89 16.89 -8.80
CA GLY A 182 2.61 16.31 -9.25
C GLY A 182 2.64 14.79 -9.50
N GLN A 183 3.81 14.15 -9.53
CA GLN A 183 3.89 12.70 -9.54
C GLN A 183 3.47 12.14 -8.18
N LEU A 184 2.55 11.16 -8.18
CA LEU A 184 1.99 10.57 -6.95
C LEU A 184 2.52 9.18 -6.63
N THR A 185 3.03 8.46 -7.63
CA THR A 185 3.58 7.12 -7.47
C THR A 185 4.69 6.85 -8.47
N ASN A 186 5.55 5.88 -8.18
CA ASN A 186 6.55 5.37 -9.12
C ASN A 186 5.97 4.39 -10.16
N MET A 187 4.73 3.95 -9.99
CA MET A 187 4.11 2.96 -10.87
C MET A 187 3.68 3.57 -12.21
N PRO A 188 3.93 2.88 -13.34
CA PRO A 188 3.26 3.13 -14.60
C PRO A 188 1.74 3.01 -14.47
N SER A 189 1.00 3.69 -15.34
CA SER A 189 -0.46 3.75 -15.26
C SER A 189 -1.09 2.37 -15.47
N GLU A 190 -0.53 1.58 -16.38
CA GLU A 190 -0.93 0.21 -16.71
C GLU A 190 -0.78 -0.70 -15.48
N THR A 191 0.37 -0.60 -14.79
CA THR A 191 0.62 -1.34 -13.55
C THR A 191 -0.37 -0.94 -12.46
N TRP A 192 -0.65 0.35 -12.33
CA TRP A 192 -1.62 0.85 -11.35
C TRP A 192 -3.05 0.34 -11.62
N VAL A 193 -3.49 0.34 -12.89
CA VAL A 193 -4.78 -0.23 -13.30
C VAL A 193 -4.83 -1.73 -13.00
N ALA A 194 -3.76 -2.47 -13.32
CA ALA A 194 -3.66 -3.90 -13.03
C ALA A 194 -3.81 -4.18 -11.53
N GLU A 195 -3.13 -3.39 -10.70
CA GLU A 195 -3.21 -3.48 -9.24
C GLU A 195 -4.63 -3.17 -8.72
N LEU A 196 -5.33 -2.18 -9.29
CA LEU A 196 -6.73 -1.91 -8.95
C LEU A 196 -7.66 -3.08 -9.28
N ILE A 197 -7.53 -3.68 -10.47
CA ILE A 197 -8.29 -4.89 -10.84
C ILE A 197 -7.99 -6.01 -9.84
N ARG A 198 -6.72 -6.18 -9.49
CA ARG A 198 -6.30 -7.19 -8.51
C ARG A 198 -6.88 -6.93 -7.13
N GLU A 199 -7.00 -5.69 -6.70
CA GLU A 199 -7.72 -5.36 -5.47
C GLU A 199 -9.17 -5.88 -5.51
N LYS A 200 -9.89 -5.68 -6.62
CA LYS A 200 -11.28 -6.15 -6.76
C LYS A 200 -11.37 -7.67 -6.77
N LEU A 201 -10.40 -8.36 -7.37
CA LEU A 201 -10.25 -9.80 -7.24
C LEU A 201 -10.07 -10.21 -5.77
N PHE A 202 -9.21 -9.50 -5.04
CA PHE A 202 -8.98 -9.74 -3.61
C PHE A 202 -10.21 -9.46 -2.75
N LEU A 203 -11.05 -8.48 -3.08
CA LEU A 203 -12.28 -8.20 -2.32
C LEU A 203 -13.36 -9.25 -2.59
N ARG A 204 -13.48 -9.72 -3.84
CA ARG A 204 -14.54 -10.63 -4.26
C ARG A 204 -14.26 -12.10 -3.94
N LEU A 205 -13.07 -12.57 -4.29
CA LEU A 205 -12.76 -14.00 -4.27
C LEU A 205 -12.57 -14.48 -2.83
N ARG A 206 -12.34 -15.76 -2.60
CA ARG A 206 -12.05 -16.30 -1.25
C ARG A 206 -10.91 -17.30 -1.34
N GLU A 207 -10.45 -17.74 -0.17
CA GLU A 207 -9.46 -18.82 -0.05
C GLU A 207 -8.19 -18.50 -0.86
N GLU A 208 -7.65 -19.48 -1.59
CA GLU A 208 -6.40 -19.37 -2.32
C GLU A 208 -6.51 -18.65 -3.68
N VAL A 209 -7.72 -18.57 -4.24
CA VAL A 209 -7.98 -18.06 -5.59
C VAL A 209 -7.39 -16.67 -5.89
N PRO A 210 -7.53 -15.62 -5.05
CA PRO A 210 -6.95 -14.32 -5.38
C PRO A 210 -5.42 -14.36 -5.47
N TYR A 211 -4.77 -15.29 -4.76
CA TYR A 211 -3.31 -15.42 -4.75
C TYR A 211 -2.78 -16.15 -6.00
N SER A 212 -3.62 -16.92 -6.70
CA SER A 212 -3.28 -17.59 -7.96
C SER A 212 -3.59 -16.74 -9.21
N THR A 213 -3.80 -15.43 -9.04
CA THR A 213 -4.07 -14.50 -10.15
C THR A 213 -2.92 -13.54 -10.45
N HIS A 214 -2.83 -13.16 -11.72
CA HIS A 214 -2.06 -12.02 -12.21
C HIS A 214 -2.94 -11.19 -13.15
N VAL A 215 -2.68 -9.89 -13.24
CA VAL A 215 -3.41 -8.99 -14.12
C VAL A 215 -2.41 -8.29 -15.01
N GLU A 216 -2.66 -8.33 -16.30
CA GLU A 216 -1.89 -7.62 -17.32
C GLU A 216 -2.82 -6.62 -18.02
N VAL A 217 -2.34 -5.40 -18.27
CA VAL A 217 -3.03 -4.40 -19.07
C VAL A 217 -2.32 -4.35 -20.43
N GLU A 218 -3.04 -4.78 -21.46
CA GLU A 218 -2.51 -4.96 -22.82
C GLU A 218 -2.60 -3.68 -23.66
N GLU A 219 -3.65 -2.87 -23.44
CA GLU A 219 -3.93 -1.64 -24.17
C GLU A 219 -4.51 -0.61 -23.22
N MET A 220 -4.00 0.61 -23.27
CA MET A 220 -4.57 1.76 -22.55
C MET A 220 -4.50 3.00 -23.44
N ASP A 221 -5.64 3.37 -24.04
CA ASP A 221 -5.71 4.41 -25.04
C ASP A 221 -6.90 5.36 -24.82
N ARG A 222 -6.66 6.66 -24.99
CA ARG A 222 -7.76 7.64 -25.00
C ARG A 222 -8.41 7.66 -26.38
N ARG A 223 -9.69 7.27 -26.43
CA ARG A 223 -10.52 7.27 -27.64
C ARG A 223 -10.85 8.72 -28.07
N PRO A 224 -11.24 8.96 -29.34
CA PRO A 224 -11.53 10.31 -29.85
C PRO A 224 -12.63 11.07 -29.10
N ASP A 225 -13.56 10.36 -28.45
CA ASP A 225 -14.63 10.94 -27.63
C ASP A 225 -14.18 11.29 -26.20
N GLY A 226 -12.89 11.08 -25.87
CA GLY A 226 -12.30 11.34 -24.56
C GLY A 226 -12.38 10.15 -23.59
N THR A 227 -13.08 9.08 -23.95
CA THR A 227 -13.21 7.87 -23.13
C THR A 227 -11.85 7.15 -23.04
N MET A 228 -11.44 6.77 -21.83
CA MET A 228 -10.27 5.92 -21.64
C MET A 228 -10.65 4.47 -21.92
N TYR A 229 -10.06 3.87 -22.96
CA TYR A 229 -10.20 2.45 -23.25
C TYR A 229 -9.07 1.68 -22.60
N ILE A 230 -9.42 0.61 -21.89
CA ILE A 230 -8.49 -0.27 -21.18
C ILE A 230 -8.83 -1.70 -21.56
N LYS A 231 -7.85 -2.43 -22.09
CA LYS A 231 -7.92 -3.86 -22.30
C LYS A 231 -7.02 -4.57 -21.29
N ALA A 232 -7.59 -5.45 -20.48
CA ALA A 232 -6.86 -6.16 -19.45
C ALA A 232 -7.24 -7.64 -19.38
N THR A 233 -6.26 -8.47 -19.08
CA THR A 233 -6.42 -9.92 -18.94
C THR A 233 -6.08 -10.34 -17.52
N VAL A 234 -7.00 -11.06 -16.87
CA VAL A 234 -6.75 -11.74 -15.60
C VAL A 234 -6.27 -13.15 -15.90
N PHE A 235 -5.00 -13.41 -15.62
CA PHE A 235 -4.42 -14.75 -15.69
C PHE A 235 -4.67 -15.52 -14.40
N THR A 236 -4.91 -16.81 -14.53
CA THR A 236 -4.98 -17.78 -13.43
C THR A 236 -4.31 -19.09 -13.82
N THR A 237 -3.90 -19.88 -12.85
CA THR A 237 -3.19 -21.15 -13.09
C THR A 237 -4.11 -22.33 -13.44
N ASP A 238 -5.40 -22.26 -13.09
CA ASP A 238 -6.35 -23.39 -13.20
C ASP A 238 -7.72 -22.97 -13.78
N GLU A 239 -8.30 -23.81 -14.63
CA GLU A 239 -9.63 -23.63 -15.25
C GLU A 239 -10.79 -23.54 -14.22
N ARG A 240 -10.67 -24.23 -13.08
CA ARG A 240 -11.58 -24.09 -11.93
C ARG A 240 -11.55 -22.66 -11.40
N TYR A 241 -10.38 -22.07 -11.20
CA TYR A 241 -10.25 -20.69 -10.75
C TYR A 241 -10.77 -19.72 -11.80
N LYS A 242 -10.51 -19.96 -13.09
CA LYS A 242 -11.11 -19.18 -14.19
C LYS A 242 -12.63 -19.17 -14.09
N ARG A 243 -13.27 -20.32 -13.90
CA ARG A 243 -14.73 -20.40 -13.68
C ARG A 243 -15.19 -19.65 -12.43
N MET A 244 -14.40 -19.67 -11.34
CA MET A 244 -14.72 -18.93 -10.12
C MET A 244 -14.64 -17.41 -10.31
N ILE A 245 -13.63 -16.93 -11.04
CA ILE A 245 -13.45 -15.50 -11.36
C ILE A 245 -14.59 -15.02 -12.28
N ILE A 246 -14.90 -15.78 -13.34
CA ILE A 246 -16.02 -15.48 -14.24
C ILE A 246 -17.36 -15.51 -13.50
N GLY A 247 -17.53 -16.46 -12.58
CA GLY A 247 -18.74 -16.66 -11.80
C GLY A 247 -19.94 -17.12 -12.63
N THR A 248 -21.04 -17.45 -11.95
CA THR A 248 -22.26 -17.94 -12.60
C THR A 248 -22.78 -16.93 -13.63
N ARG A 249 -22.95 -17.36 -14.89
CA ARG A 249 -23.40 -16.51 -16.02
C ARG A 249 -22.57 -15.22 -16.22
N GLY A 250 -21.30 -15.21 -15.81
CA GLY A 250 -20.45 -14.02 -15.95
C GLY A 250 -20.72 -12.92 -14.92
N HIS A 251 -21.55 -13.16 -13.89
CA HIS A 251 -21.75 -12.18 -12.83
C HIS A 251 -20.45 -11.85 -12.08
N GLY A 252 -19.54 -12.82 -12.01
CA GLY A 252 -18.22 -12.73 -11.41
C GLY A 252 -17.38 -11.57 -11.94
N ILE A 253 -17.03 -11.71 -13.19
CA ILE A 253 -16.21 -10.76 -13.93
C ILE A 253 -16.90 -9.41 -14.11
N LYS A 254 -18.24 -9.39 -14.25
CA LYS A 254 -19.00 -8.14 -14.41
C LYS A 254 -18.91 -7.23 -13.18
N GLU A 255 -19.03 -7.77 -11.98
CA GLU A 255 -18.92 -6.97 -10.75
C GLU A 255 -17.49 -6.45 -10.54
N ILE A 256 -16.48 -7.28 -10.85
CA ILE A 256 -15.07 -6.89 -10.81
C ILE A 256 -14.87 -5.72 -11.79
N GLY A 257 -15.26 -5.89 -13.05
CA GLY A 257 -15.15 -4.85 -14.06
C GLY A 257 -15.91 -3.57 -13.70
N GLN A 258 -17.13 -3.69 -13.17
CA GLN A 258 -17.94 -2.52 -12.76
C GLN A 258 -17.32 -1.75 -11.59
N SER A 259 -16.84 -2.47 -10.56
CA SER A 259 -16.21 -1.84 -9.39
C SER A 259 -14.86 -1.21 -9.73
N THR A 260 -14.04 -1.86 -10.56
CA THR A 260 -12.81 -1.28 -11.09
C THR A 260 -13.11 -0.03 -11.92
N ARG A 261 -14.04 -0.12 -12.88
CA ARG A 261 -14.40 1.00 -13.76
C ARG A 261 -14.85 2.22 -12.96
N HIS A 262 -15.71 2.04 -11.96
CA HIS A 262 -16.19 3.15 -11.13
C HIS A 262 -15.05 3.87 -10.40
N GLU A 263 -14.09 3.12 -9.88
CA GLU A 263 -12.93 3.69 -9.19
C GLU A 263 -11.97 4.40 -10.17
N LEU A 264 -11.73 3.80 -11.34
CA LEU A 264 -10.93 4.42 -12.40
C LEU A 264 -11.55 5.73 -12.89
N GLU A 265 -12.88 5.76 -13.10
CA GLU A 265 -13.59 6.98 -13.51
C GLU A 265 -13.44 8.09 -12.47
N THR A 266 -13.46 7.74 -11.19
CA THR A 266 -13.28 8.69 -10.08
C THR A 266 -11.85 9.24 -10.04
N VAL A 267 -10.84 8.39 -10.21
CA VAL A 267 -9.44 8.85 -10.13
C VAL A 267 -9.01 9.59 -11.40
N MET A 268 -9.38 9.08 -12.58
CA MET A 268 -8.99 9.65 -13.88
C MET A 268 -9.86 10.83 -14.30
N GLN A 269 -10.98 11.09 -13.62
CA GLN A 269 -11.94 12.16 -13.95
C GLN A 269 -12.40 12.11 -15.43
N THR A 270 -12.55 10.90 -15.97
CA THR A 270 -13.05 10.65 -17.33
C THR A 270 -13.83 9.35 -17.38
N LYS A 271 -14.63 9.13 -18.42
CA LYS A 271 -15.31 7.86 -18.67
C LYS A 271 -14.29 6.78 -18.99
N VAL A 272 -14.54 5.56 -18.51
CA VAL A 272 -13.67 4.41 -18.74
C VAL A 272 -14.46 3.29 -19.40
N PHE A 273 -13.93 2.73 -20.47
CA PHE A 273 -14.35 1.44 -21.02
C PHE A 273 -13.30 0.39 -20.66
N LEU A 274 -13.68 -0.56 -19.80
CA LEU A 274 -12.81 -1.64 -19.38
C LEU A 274 -13.25 -2.95 -20.07
N ASP A 275 -12.44 -3.40 -21.02
CA ASP A 275 -12.52 -4.75 -21.59
C ASP A 275 -11.69 -5.70 -20.71
N LEU A 276 -12.37 -6.59 -19.99
CA LEU A 276 -11.75 -7.48 -19.02
C LEU A 276 -12.01 -8.94 -19.41
N THR A 277 -10.94 -9.68 -19.62
CA THR A 277 -10.97 -11.12 -19.94
C THR A 277 -10.32 -11.94 -18.83
N VAL A 278 -10.59 -13.25 -18.83
CA VAL A 278 -9.95 -14.20 -17.90
C VAL A 278 -9.38 -15.34 -18.70
N GLU A 279 -8.08 -15.56 -18.58
CA GLU A 279 -7.35 -16.60 -19.28
C GLU A 279 -6.64 -17.53 -18.30
N THR A 280 -6.47 -18.78 -18.73
CA THR A 280 -5.72 -19.77 -17.96
C THR A 280 -4.34 -19.87 -18.58
N ASP A 281 -3.31 -19.58 -17.79
CA ASP A 281 -1.92 -19.79 -18.15
C ASP A 281 -1.21 -20.46 -16.98
N PRO A 282 -0.93 -21.77 -17.05
CA PRO A 282 -0.22 -22.48 -15.99
C PRO A 282 1.17 -21.91 -15.68
N HIS A 283 1.78 -21.18 -16.62
CA HIS A 283 3.15 -20.67 -16.52
C HIS A 283 3.21 -19.14 -16.34
N TRP A 284 2.09 -18.46 -16.04
CA TRP A 284 2.13 -17.00 -15.86
C TRP A 284 3.11 -16.60 -14.74
N VAL A 285 3.27 -17.45 -13.72
CA VAL A 285 4.19 -17.22 -12.59
C VAL A 285 5.63 -17.06 -13.07
N GLU A 286 6.04 -17.82 -14.08
CA GLU A 286 7.39 -17.78 -14.67
C GLU A 286 7.64 -16.50 -15.49
N ARG A 287 6.58 -15.75 -15.85
CA ARG A 287 6.71 -14.49 -16.62
C ARG A 287 7.03 -13.28 -15.76
N ILE A 288 6.94 -13.40 -14.43
CA ILE A 288 7.03 -12.27 -13.47
C ILE A 288 8.26 -12.39 -12.56
N GLU A 289 8.91 -13.57 -12.51
CA GLU A 289 10.21 -13.76 -11.86
C GLU A 289 11.38 -13.29 -12.75
#